data_AF-A0AAW8LPV7-F1
#
_entry.id   AF-A0AAW8LPV7-F1
#
_cell.length_a   1.000
_cell.length_b   1.000
_cell.length_c   1.000
_cell.angle_alpha   90.00
_cell.angle_beta   90.00
_cell.angle_gamma   90.00
#
_symmetry.space_group_name_H-M   'P 1'
#
loop_
_entity.id
_entity.type
_entity.pdbx_description
1 polymer ?
#
loop_
_entity_poly.entity_id
_entity_poly.type
_entity_poly.pdbx_seq_one_letter_code
_entity_poly.pdbx_strand_id
1 'polypeptide(L)' 'MATFTKLMVRLPDEIKAFVEKEASRNGNSQNSEIIRCIREKMDRAEMKTASD' A
#
# COMPACT_ATOMS: atom_id res chain seq x y z
N MET A 1 0.50 15.41 -16.43
CA MET A 1 -0.40 14.26 -16.18
C MET A 1 0.45 13.16 -15.55
N ALA A 2 0.10 12.68 -14.35
CA ALA A 2 0.81 11.56 -13.75
C ALA A 2 0.54 10.29 -14.58
N THR A 3 1.59 9.58 -14.96
CA THR A 3 1.49 8.30 -15.65
C THR A 3 1.45 7.16 -14.63
N PHE A 4 0.47 6.27 -14.76
CA PHE A 4 0.32 5.10 -13.89
C PHE A 4 0.57 3.83 -14.69
N THR A 5 1.55 3.04 -14.26
CA THR A 5 1.85 1.72 -14.83
C THR A 5 1.21 0.64 -13.98
N LYS A 6 0.55 -0.33 -14.62
CA LYS A 6 -0.08 -1.45 -13.91
C LYS A 6 1.00 -2.38 -13.33
N LEU A 7 0.93 -2.63 -12.03
CA LEU A 7 1.75 -3.61 -11.34
C LEU A 7 0.94 -4.91 -11.14
N MET A 8 1.44 -6.03 -11.70
CA MET A 8 0.81 -7.35 -11.52
C MET A 8 1.65 -8.18 -10.56
N VAL A 9 1.15 -8.38 -9.34
CA VAL A 9 1.81 -9.21 -8.32
C VAL A 9 0.96 -10.43 -7.97
N ARG A 10 1.62 -11.51 -7.55
CA ARG A 10 0.96 -12.65 -6.90
C ARG A 10 1.04 -12.42 -5.40
N LEU A 11 -0.11 -12.52 -4.74
CA LEU A 11 -0.22 -12.43 -3.29
C LEU A 11 -0.79 -13.77 -2.79
N PRO A 12 -0.29 -14.29 -1.66
CA PRO A 12 -1.00 -15.30 -0.89
C PRO A 12 -2.43 -14.84 -0.59
N ASP A 13 -3.36 -15.80 -0.51
CA ASP A 13 -4.79 -15.50 -0.33
C ASP A 13 -5.07 -14.73 0.96
N GLU A 14 -4.37 -15.07 2.04
CA GLU A 14 -4.46 -14.39 3.33
C GLU A 14 -4.10 -12.90 3.24
N ILE A 15 -3.07 -12.55 2.45
CA ILE A 15 -2.63 -11.17 2.27
C ILE A 15 -3.66 -10.41 1.43
N LYS A 16 -4.21 -11.04 0.39
CA LYS A 16 -5.26 -10.44 -0.43
C LYS A 16 -6.52 -10.15 0.39
N ALA A 17 -6.96 -11.12 1.21
CA ALA A 17 -8.11 -10.97 2.08
C ALA A 17 -7.90 -9.85 3.12
N PHE A 18 -6.68 -9.73 3.66
CA PHE A 18 -6.33 -8.63 4.56
C PHE A 18 -6.47 -7.27 3.89
N VAL A 19 -5.90 -7.09 2.69
CA VAL A 19 -6.00 -5.83 1.94
C VAL A 19 -7.45 -5.47 1.61
N GLU A 20 -8.27 -6.45 1.23
CA GLU A 20 -9.69 -6.22 0.94
C GLU A 20 -10.48 -5.77 2.18
N LYS A 21 -10.20 -6.36 3.35
CA LYS A 21 -10.82 -5.96 4.61
C LYS A 21 -10.45 -4.52 5.00
N GLU A 22 -9.17 -4.17 4.90
CA GLU A 22 -8.68 -2.84 5.25
C GLU A 22 -9.19 -1.78 4.26
N ALA A 23 -9.19 -2.09 2.96
CA ALA A 23 -9.77 -1.23 1.93
C ALA A 23 -11.25 -0.95 2.21
N SER A 24 -12.02 -1.99 2.54
CA SER A 24 -13.44 -1.87 2.89
C SER A 24 -13.65 -1.01 4.15
N ARG A 25 -12.84 -1.23 5.19
CA ARG A 25 -12.89 -0.46 6.44
C ARG A 25 -12.60 1.03 6.22
N ASN A 26 -11.70 1.35 5.30
CA ASN A 26 -11.26 2.71 5.01
C ASN A 26 -12.07 3.38 3.87
N GLY A 27 -13.05 2.68 3.26
CA GLY A 27 -13.82 3.19 2.13
C GLY A 27 -12.99 3.38 0.84
N ASN A 28 -11.91 2.61 0.69
CA ASN A 28 -10.94 2.72 -0.40
C ASN A 28 -11.01 1.55 -1.37
N SER A 29 -10.43 1.70 -2.56
CA SER A 29 -10.10 0.56 -3.41
C SER A 29 -8.90 -0.20 -2.84
N GLN A 30 -8.76 -1.49 -3.17
CA GLN A 30 -7.57 -2.27 -2.80
C GLN A 30 -6.27 -1.62 -3.29
N ASN A 31 -6.27 -1.02 -4.49
CA ASN A 31 -5.10 -0.31 -5.02
C ASN A 31 -4.75 0.93 -4.19
N SER A 32 -5.76 1.74 -3.84
CA SER A 32 -5.57 2.93 -3.01
C SER A 32 -5.03 2.54 -1.63
N GLU A 33 -5.52 1.44 -1.07
CA GLU A 33 -5.05 0.91 0.21
C GLU A 33 -3.60 0.42 0.14
N ILE A 34 -3.22 -0.30 -0.93
CA ILE A 34 -1.83 -0.71 -1.17
C ILE A 34 -0.91 0.51 -1.27
N ILE A 35 -1.31 1.54 -2.03
CA ILE A 35 -0.52 2.77 -2.16
C ILE A 35 -0.37 3.47 -0.81
N ARG A 36 -1.44 3.54 -0.01
CA ARG A 36 -1.41 4.12 1.35
C ARG A 36 -0.40 3.39 2.23
N CYS A 37 -0.46 2.06 2.27
CA CYS A 37 0.47 1.23 3.03
C CYS A 37 1.92 1.38 2.57
N ILE A 38 2.16 1.50 1.26
CA ILE A 38 3.50 1.72 0.70
C ILE A 38 4.04 3.08 1.11
N ARG A 39 3.25 4.15 0.97
CA ARG A 39 3.65 5.52 1.37
C ARG A 39 3.98 5.59 2.85
N GLU A 40 3.12 5.03 3.69
CA GLU A 40 3.35 4.96 5.14
C GLU A 40 4.67 4.23 5.48
N LYS A 41 5.04 3.20 4.71
CA LYS A 41 6.33 2.52 4.87
C LYS A 41 7.51 3.36 4.36
N MET A 42 7.36 4.09 3.26
CA MET A 42 8.37 5.02 2.74
C MET A 42 8.66 6.12 3.76
N ASP A 43 7.61 6.78 4.26
CA ASP A 43 7.72 7.85 5.26
C ASP A 43 8.47 7.36 6.52
N ARG A 44 8.14 6.16 7.01
CA ARG A 44 8.86 5.54 8.14
C ARG A 44 10.33 5.23 7.84
N ALA A 45 10.65 4.81 6.61
CA ALA A 45 12.02 4.50 6.22
C ALA A 45 12.86 5.79 6.12
N GLU A 46 12.30 6.85 5.56
CA GLU A 46 12.94 8.16 5.44
C GLU A 46 13.16 8.83 6.81
N MET A 47 12.17 8.74 7.73
CA MET A 47 12.33 9.20 9.10
C MET A 47 13.48 8.48 9.84
N LYS A 48 13.66 7.19 9.58
CA LYS A 48 14.73 6.40 10.22
C LYS A 48 16.11 6.85 9.74
N THR A 49 16.27 7.16 8.45
CA THR A 49 17.54 7.63 7.88
C THR A 49 17.92 9.07 8.27
N ALA A 50 16.97 9.91 8.68
CA ALA A 50 17.25 11.28 9.12
C ALA A 50 17.65 11.38 10.62
N SER A 51 17.53 10.27 11.35
CA SER A 51 17.79 10.19 12.80
C SER A 51 19.09 9.45 13.14
N ASP A 52 19.80 8.94 12.13
CA ASP A 52 21.08 8.22 12.21
C ASP A 52 22.26 9.12 11.78
#